data_AF-A0A930JLJ4-F1
#
_entry.id   AF-A0A930JLJ4-F1
#
_cell.length_a   1.000
_cell.length_b   1.000
_cell.length_c   1.000
_cell.angle_alpha   90.00
_cell.angle_beta   90.00
_cell.angle_gamma   90.00
#
_symmetry.space_group_name_H-M   'P 1'
#
loop_
_entity.id
_entity.type
_entity.pdbx_description
1 polymer ?
#
loop_
_entity_poly.entity_id
_entity_poly.type
_entity_poly.pdbx_seq_one_letter_code
_entity_poly.pdbx_strand_id
1 'polypeptide(L)'
;EQYWKGYEWTKNLGAGVGQPTLQSQQAGNCAQNSSDANHRWYNVGQGGPFNATRSCATLPNANEMTWYAAQGDPRWDRYELWTTMGHLYKGGMWFKKKANISGFNANTAYNRRDWRTTGYDRTWSVSQILPSAGDAGNYFFLPALGNYDRGALDNVGSYGIYWSSSGAPWESNESYYLFFTDGGIRVYYGDRIRG
;
A
#
# COMPACT_ATOMS: atom_id res chain seq x y z
N GLU A 1 -15.76 5.06 3.22
CA GLU A 1 -16.00 4.86 1.78
C GLU A 1 -14.68 4.69 1.07
N GLN A 2 -14.67 3.88 0.00
CA GLN A 2 -13.48 3.60 -0.80
C GLN A 2 -13.26 4.68 -1.88
N TYR A 3 -12.01 4.85 -2.34
CA TYR A 3 -11.57 5.98 -3.19
C TYR A 3 -12.32 6.11 -4.53
N TRP A 4 -12.67 4.99 -5.15
CA TRP A 4 -13.40 4.88 -6.40
C TRP A 4 -14.92 4.73 -6.22
N LYS A 5 -15.49 5.12 -5.07
CA LYS A 5 -16.94 4.89 -4.80
C LYS A 5 -17.81 5.50 -5.89
N GLY A 6 -18.65 4.68 -6.52
CA GLY A 6 -19.54 5.09 -7.62
C GLY A 6 -18.87 5.16 -9.00
N TYR A 7 -17.54 5.02 -9.04
CA TYR A 7 -16.72 5.04 -10.26
C TYR A 7 -15.89 3.76 -10.38
N GLU A 8 -16.28 2.69 -9.69
CA GLU A 8 -15.53 1.43 -9.70
C GLU A 8 -15.44 0.87 -11.13
N TRP A 9 -14.33 0.18 -11.44
CA TRP A 9 -14.14 -0.46 -12.74
C TRP A 9 -15.26 -1.46 -13.10
N THR A 10 -15.93 -2.02 -12.08
CA THR A 10 -17.07 -2.94 -12.24
C THR A 10 -18.37 -2.26 -12.67
N LYS A 11 -18.44 -0.92 -12.68
CA LYS A 11 -19.62 -0.15 -13.10
C LYS A 11 -19.77 -0.04 -14.60
N ASN A 12 -18.76 -0.43 -15.39
CA ASN A 12 -18.76 -0.35 -16.85
C ASN A 12 -19.12 1.06 -17.37
N LEU A 13 -18.59 2.10 -16.71
CA LEU A 13 -18.78 3.48 -17.11
C LEU A 13 -18.04 3.79 -18.41
N GLY A 14 -18.44 4.87 -19.09
CA GLY A 14 -17.77 5.32 -20.31
C GLY A 14 -16.28 5.58 -20.11
N ALA A 15 -15.52 5.51 -21.21
CA ALA A 15 -14.07 5.78 -21.21
C ALA A 15 -13.77 7.15 -20.58
N GLY A 16 -12.78 7.20 -19.67
CA GLY A 16 -12.40 8.42 -18.95
C GLY A 16 -13.32 8.83 -17.80
N VAL A 17 -14.38 8.06 -17.51
CA VAL A 17 -15.30 8.35 -16.39
C VAL A 17 -14.99 7.49 -15.18
N GLY A 18 -14.90 6.17 -15.37
CA GLY A 18 -14.64 5.21 -14.30
C GLY A 18 -13.17 5.06 -13.94
N GLN A 19 -12.90 4.24 -12.92
CA GLN A 19 -11.58 3.81 -12.49
C GLN A 19 -10.79 3.20 -13.65
N PRO A 20 -9.62 3.77 -14.00
CA PRO A 20 -8.77 3.21 -15.05
C PRO A 20 -8.26 1.81 -14.71
N THR A 21 -8.28 0.89 -15.67
CA THR A 21 -7.79 -0.49 -15.50
C THR A 21 -6.47 -0.74 -16.21
N LEU A 22 -6.01 0.23 -17.02
CA LEU A 22 -4.77 0.18 -17.79
C LEU A 22 -4.04 1.52 -17.70
N GLN A 23 -2.71 1.48 -17.74
CA GLN A 23 -1.84 2.67 -17.66
C GLN A 23 -2.07 3.67 -18.80
N SER A 24 -2.46 3.18 -19.99
CA SER A 24 -2.73 4.03 -21.15
C SER A 24 -4.09 4.75 -21.10
N GLN A 25 -4.95 4.43 -20.13
CA GLN A 25 -6.25 5.07 -20.00
C GLN A 25 -6.11 6.43 -19.30
N GLN A 26 -6.95 7.38 -19.70
CA GLN A 26 -7.04 8.67 -19.03
C GLN A 26 -7.45 8.49 -17.57
N ALA A 27 -6.97 9.39 -16.70
CA ALA A 27 -7.43 9.45 -15.32
C ALA A 27 -8.96 9.54 -15.29
N GLY A 28 -9.59 8.65 -14.52
CA GLY A 28 -11.03 8.64 -14.33
C GLY A 28 -11.49 9.79 -13.44
N ASN A 29 -12.77 9.75 -13.04
CA ASN A 29 -13.30 10.71 -12.07
C ASN A 29 -12.77 10.40 -10.67
N CYS A 30 -11.60 10.95 -10.36
CA CYS A 30 -10.99 10.89 -9.04
C CYS A 30 -11.30 12.17 -8.24
N ALA A 31 -11.39 12.06 -6.91
CA ALA A 31 -11.64 13.22 -6.07
C ALA A 31 -10.45 14.21 -6.14
N GLN A 32 -10.74 15.50 -6.36
CA GLN A 32 -9.72 16.56 -6.52
C GLN A 32 -9.56 17.44 -5.27
N ASN A 33 -10.58 17.48 -4.41
CA ASN A 33 -10.58 18.28 -3.18
C ASN A 33 -11.67 17.78 -2.21
N SER A 34 -11.72 18.41 -1.03
CA SER A 34 -12.66 18.06 0.05
C SER A 34 -14.13 18.30 -0.25
N SER A 35 -14.47 18.99 -1.35
CA SER A 35 -15.86 19.22 -1.80
C SER A 35 -16.40 18.09 -2.68
N ASP A 36 -15.67 16.98 -2.85
CA ASP A 36 -16.17 15.80 -3.56
C ASP A 36 -17.49 15.29 -2.93
N ALA A 37 -18.56 15.32 -3.72
CA ALA A 37 -19.91 14.97 -3.26
C ALA A 37 -20.04 13.50 -2.78
N ASN A 38 -19.13 12.63 -3.22
CA ASN A 38 -19.08 11.22 -2.81
C ASN A 38 -18.23 10.99 -1.55
N HIS A 39 -17.68 12.06 -0.95
CA HIS A 39 -16.84 12.04 0.24
C HIS A 39 -15.62 11.11 0.11
N ARG A 40 -15.02 11.06 -1.09
CA ARG A 40 -13.88 10.21 -1.42
C ARG A 40 -12.52 10.86 -1.13
N TRP A 41 -12.52 12.17 -0.89
CA TRP A 41 -11.31 12.90 -0.50
C TRP A 41 -10.76 12.38 0.83
N TYR A 42 -9.43 12.27 0.92
CA TYR A 42 -8.78 11.83 2.14
C TYR A 42 -9.00 12.84 3.28
N ASN A 43 -8.93 12.37 4.52
CA ASN A 43 -9.01 13.22 5.69
C ASN A 43 -7.76 14.09 5.82
N VAL A 44 -7.89 15.42 5.88
CA VAL A 44 -6.75 16.31 6.11
C VAL A 44 -6.49 16.40 7.62
N GLY A 45 -5.25 16.24 8.05
CA GLY A 45 -4.89 16.36 9.46
C GLY A 45 -3.46 15.91 9.76
N GLN A 46 -2.92 16.44 10.86
CA GLN A 46 -1.53 16.29 11.29
C GLN A 46 -1.45 15.98 12.79
N GLY A 47 -0.26 15.62 13.27
CA GLY A 47 0.00 15.29 14.67
C GLY A 47 0.08 13.78 14.90
N GLY A 48 1.19 13.32 15.46
CA GLY A 48 1.44 11.89 15.68
C GLY A 48 0.90 11.40 17.03
N PRO A 49 0.11 10.30 17.08
CA PRO A 49 -0.34 9.48 15.94
C PRO A 49 -1.63 10.03 15.29
N PHE A 50 -1.61 10.18 13.96
CA PHE A 50 -2.80 10.48 13.16
C PHE A 50 -3.28 9.20 12.48
N ASN A 51 -4.45 8.67 12.88
CA ASN A 51 -4.94 7.38 12.38
C ASN A 51 -6.08 7.54 11.37
N ALA A 52 -6.11 6.65 10.38
CA ALA A 52 -7.23 6.52 9.46
C ALA A 52 -8.49 6.07 10.20
N THR A 53 -9.63 6.66 9.86
CA THR A 53 -10.95 6.35 10.46
C THR A 53 -11.93 5.73 9.47
N ARG A 54 -11.51 5.52 8.22
CA ARG A 54 -12.34 5.02 7.11
C ARG A 54 -11.76 3.74 6.51
N SER A 55 -11.66 3.64 5.18
CA SER A 55 -11.26 2.42 4.45
C SER A 55 -9.92 1.84 4.92
N CYS A 56 -8.98 2.69 5.33
CA CYS A 56 -7.66 2.26 5.80
C CYS A 56 -7.58 1.99 7.32
N ALA A 57 -8.68 2.10 8.08
CA ALA A 57 -8.65 2.02 9.54
C ALA A 57 -8.17 0.65 10.07
N THR A 58 -8.36 -0.41 9.30
CA THR A 58 -7.96 -1.79 9.66
C THR A 58 -6.64 -2.23 9.03
N LEU A 59 -5.98 -1.36 8.26
CA LEU A 59 -4.70 -1.65 7.64
C LEU A 59 -3.56 -1.55 8.66
N PRO A 60 -2.41 -2.22 8.41
CA PRO A 60 -1.22 -2.09 9.25
C PRO A 60 -0.84 -0.61 9.43
N ASN A 61 -0.48 -0.25 10.65
CA ASN A 61 0.06 1.08 10.93
C ASN A 61 1.56 1.16 10.54
N ALA A 62 2.15 2.36 10.59
CA ALA A 62 3.55 2.57 10.19
C ALA A 62 4.53 1.64 10.93
N ASN A 63 4.32 1.37 12.22
CA ASN A 63 5.17 0.47 13.00
C ASN A 63 5.06 -0.97 12.53
N GLU A 64 3.82 -1.46 12.32
CA GLU A 64 3.56 -2.82 11.84
C GLU A 64 4.20 -3.06 10.47
N MET A 65 4.14 -2.07 9.56
CA MET A 65 4.83 -2.15 8.27
C MET A 65 6.33 -2.35 8.41
N THR A 66 6.97 -1.70 9.39
CA THR A 66 8.41 -1.92 9.62
C THR A 66 8.74 -3.35 10.07
N TRP A 67 7.81 -4.02 10.77
CA TRP A 67 8.01 -5.42 11.15
C TRP A 67 7.98 -6.32 9.92
N TYR A 68 7.04 -6.11 9.00
CA TYR A 68 7.02 -6.85 7.74
C TYR A 68 8.27 -6.58 6.90
N ALA A 69 8.71 -5.33 6.80
CA ALA A 69 9.88 -4.97 6.00
C ALA A 69 11.21 -5.46 6.60
N ALA A 70 11.39 -5.38 7.92
CA ALA A 70 12.66 -5.68 8.58
C ALA A 70 12.78 -7.14 9.07
N GLN A 71 11.66 -7.72 9.53
CA GLN A 71 11.64 -9.03 10.21
C GLN A 71 10.64 -10.01 9.55
N GLY A 72 9.84 -9.54 8.60
CA GLY A 72 8.87 -10.34 7.86
C GLY A 72 9.48 -11.19 6.74
N ASP A 73 10.81 -11.22 6.60
CA ASP A 73 11.52 -12.02 5.58
C ASP A 73 10.96 -11.78 4.16
N PRO A 74 11.04 -10.53 3.64
CA PRO A 74 10.47 -10.17 2.35
C PRO A 74 11.19 -10.91 1.21
N ARG A 75 10.42 -11.61 0.39
CA ARG A 75 10.91 -12.43 -0.72
C ARG A 75 10.20 -12.08 -2.01
N TRP A 76 10.94 -11.52 -2.96
CA TRP A 76 10.38 -11.13 -4.25
C TRP A 76 10.11 -12.37 -5.10
N ASP A 77 8.92 -12.41 -5.67
CA ASP A 77 8.51 -13.43 -6.62
C ASP A 77 8.19 -12.79 -7.97
N ARG A 78 9.10 -12.99 -8.92
CA ARG A 78 8.98 -12.48 -10.31
C ARG A 78 7.85 -13.16 -11.09
N TYR A 79 7.44 -14.36 -10.70
CA TYR A 79 6.66 -15.26 -11.55
C TYR A 79 5.26 -15.55 -11.04
N GLU A 80 4.98 -15.31 -9.75
CA GLU A 80 3.64 -15.49 -9.20
C GLU A 80 2.61 -14.71 -10.03
N LEU A 81 1.64 -15.45 -10.57
CA LEU A 81 0.60 -14.94 -11.48
C LEU A 81 -0.61 -14.49 -10.68
N TRP A 82 -1.17 -13.35 -11.04
CA TRP A 82 -2.39 -12.84 -10.41
C TRP A 82 -3.17 -11.96 -11.39
N THR A 83 -4.47 -11.84 -11.15
CA THR A 83 -5.36 -11.05 -11.99
C THR A 83 -5.94 -9.88 -11.21
N THR A 84 -6.05 -8.73 -11.86
CA THR A 84 -6.82 -7.60 -11.33
C THR A 84 -7.50 -6.87 -12.47
N MET A 85 -8.71 -6.35 -12.23
CA MET A 85 -9.43 -5.52 -13.20
C MET A 85 -9.55 -6.13 -14.61
N GLY A 86 -9.68 -7.47 -14.69
CA GLY A 86 -9.79 -8.21 -15.96
C GLY A 86 -8.47 -8.49 -16.69
N HIS A 87 -7.33 -8.17 -16.10
CA HIS A 87 -6.00 -8.32 -16.70
C HIS A 87 -5.12 -9.28 -15.89
N LEU A 88 -4.28 -10.04 -16.58
CA LEU A 88 -3.29 -10.94 -15.97
C LEU A 88 -1.94 -10.23 -15.80
N TYR A 89 -1.37 -10.34 -14.62
CA TYR A 89 -0.07 -9.80 -14.25
C TYR A 89 0.78 -10.88 -13.57
N LYS A 90 2.04 -10.54 -13.34
CA LYS A 90 2.96 -11.31 -12.50
C LYS A 90 3.80 -10.37 -11.65
N GLY A 91 4.42 -10.91 -10.61
CA GLY A 91 5.32 -10.13 -9.77
C GLY A 91 4.68 -9.72 -8.44
N GLY A 92 5.41 -9.87 -7.36
CA GLY A 92 5.00 -9.41 -6.04
C GLY A 92 5.92 -9.89 -4.95
N MET A 93 5.49 -9.76 -3.70
CA MET A 93 6.32 -9.99 -2.53
C MET A 93 5.64 -10.92 -1.54
N TRP A 94 6.37 -11.94 -1.09
CA TRP A 94 5.98 -12.76 0.05
C TRP A 94 6.47 -12.14 1.35
N PHE A 95 5.62 -12.20 2.38
CA PHE A 95 5.93 -11.76 3.75
C PHE A 95 5.49 -12.81 4.75
N LYS A 96 6.27 -13.04 5.81
CA LYS A 96 5.82 -13.80 6.97
C LYS A 96 4.56 -13.14 7.56
N LYS A 97 3.58 -13.97 7.89
CA LYS A 97 2.41 -13.57 8.67
C LYS A 97 2.85 -13.04 10.03
N LYS A 98 2.12 -12.07 10.59
CA LYS A 98 2.45 -11.44 11.88
C LYS A 98 2.73 -12.45 13.01
N ALA A 99 1.98 -13.56 13.04
CA ALA A 99 2.11 -14.60 14.05
C ALA A 99 3.49 -15.31 14.02
N ASN A 100 4.19 -15.24 12.88
CA ASN A 100 5.49 -15.86 12.65
C ASN A 100 6.65 -14.85 12.69
N ILE A 101 6.37 -13.59 13.07
CA ILE A 101 7.39 -12.57 13.25
C ILE A 101 7.72 -12.47 14.74
N SER A 102 8.90 -12.96 15.13
CA SER A 102 9.35 -12.91 16.51
C SER A 102 9.47 -11.47 17.01
N GLY A 103 8.90 -11.19 18.17
CA GLY A 103 8.94 -9.86 18.80
C GLY A 103 7.99 -8.82 18.20
N PHE A 104 7.10 -9.20 17.27
CA PHE A 104 6.15 -8.29 16.62
C PHE A 104 5.41 -7.41 17.65
N ASN A 105 5.35 -6.10 17.37
CA ASN A 105 4.72 -5.13 18.24
C ASN A 105 3.97 -4.08 17.40
N ALA A 106 2.68 -3.90 17.64
CA ALA A 106 1.88 -2.93 16.88
C ALA A 106 2.12 -1.46 17.30
N ASN A 107 2.65 -1.23 18.50
CA ASN A 107 2.84 0.10 19.08
C ASN A 107 4.24 0.68 18.81
N THR A 108 5.21 -0.15 18.41
CA THR A 108 6.59 0.27 18.14
C THR A 108 7.13 -0.47 16.93
N ALA A 109 7.90 0.23 16.11
CA ALA A 109 8.61 -0.34 14.98
C ALA A 109 9.64 -1.39 15.42
N TYR A 110 10.20 -2.13 14.46
CA TYR A 110 11.22 -3.17 14.70
C TYR A 110 12.42 -2.68 15.53
N ASN A 111 12.70 -1.38 15.55
CA ASN A 111 13.78 -0.74 16.30
C ASN A 111 13.32 -0.10 17.64
N ARG A 112 12.14 -0.49 18.14
CA ARG A 112 11.55 -0.04 19.42
C ARG A 112 11.20 1.45 19.49
N ARG A 113 11.06 2.12 18.34
CA ARG A 113 10.61 3.53 18.24
C ARG A 113 9.18 3.57 17.70
N ASP A 114 8.42 4.60 18.04
CA ASP A 114 7.13 4.85 17.40
C ASP A 114 7.32 5.73 16.15
N TRP A 115 7.18 5.13 14.97
CA TRP A 115 7.35 5.84 13.70
C TRP A 115 6.18 6.78 13.40
N ARG A 116 5.01 6.53 14.00
CA ARG A 116 3.81 7.36 13.84
C ARG A 116 3.97 8.76 14.43
N THR A 117 4.98 8.98 15.26
CA THR A 117 5.25 10.26 15.94
C THR A 117 6.57 10.90 15.52
N THR A 118 7.42 10.21 14.77
CA THR A 118 8.79 10.65 14.48
C THR A 118 9.03 10.95 13.00
N GLY A 119 8.25 10.39 12.08
CA GLY A 119 8.42 10.70 10.65
C GLY A 119 9.66 10.04 10.05
N TYR A 120 10.08 8.87 10.57
CA TYR A 120 11.19 8.13 9.98
C TYR A 120 10.77 7.41 8.69
N ASP A 121 11.74 7.20 7.81
CA ASP A 121 11.64 6.31 6.67
C ASP A 121 12.87 5.41 6.56
N ARG A 122 12.72 4.27 5.88
CA ARG A 122 13.84 3.36 5.64
C ARG A 122 13.56 2.38 4.51
N THR A 123 14.65 1.93 3.89
CA THR A 123 14.68 0.84 2.92
C THR A 123 15.40 -0.38 3.51
N TRP A 124 14.93 -1.57 3.14
CA TRP A 124 15.55 -2.86 3.44
C TRP A 124 15.77 -3.65 2.15
N SER A 125 16.77 -4.53 2.18
CA SER A 125 16.99 -5.50 1.11
C SER A 125 15.93 -6.59 1.16
N VAL A 126 15.69 -7.20 0.00
CA VAL A 126 14.74 -8.29 -0.17
C VAL A 126 15.45 -9.51 -0.73
N SER A 127 14.98 -10.70 -0.39
CA SER A 127 15.53 -11.96 -0.91
C SER A 127 14.89 -12.30 -2.25
N GLN A 128 15.68 -12.88 -3.17
CA GLN A 128 15.18 -13.47 -4.41
C GLN A 128 14.90 -14.98 -4.26
N ILE A 129 15.12 -15.53 -3.06
CA ILE A 129 14.87 -16.94 -2.74
C ILE A 129 13.46 -17.04 -2.16
N LEU A 130 12.57 -17.72 -2.87
CA LEU A 130 11.18 -17.91 -2.47
C LEU A 130 11.06 -18.71 -1.17
N PRO A 131 9.92 -18.58 -0.45
CA PRO A 131 9.60 -19.50 0.63
C PRO A 131 9.63 -20.95 0.13
N SER A 132 10.10 -21.87 0.98
CA SER A 132 9.99 -23.29 0.68
C SER A 132 8.51 -23.71 0.66
N ALA A 133 8.18 -24.80 -0.03
CA ALA A 133 6.82 -25.33 -0.04
C ALA A 133 6.33 -25.70 1.38
N GLY A 134 7.23 -26.17 2.26
CA GLY A 134 6.90 -26.47 3.65
C GLY A 134 6.64 -25.23 4.52
N ASP A 135 7.25 -24.09 4.16
CA ASP A 135 7.07 -22.83 4.89
C ASP A 135 6.02 -21.92 4.29
N ALA A 136 5.49 -22.19 3.10
CA ALA A 136 4.55 -21.31 2.40
C ALA A 136 3.34 -20.91 3.26
N GLY A 137 2.84 -21.82 4.11
CA GLY A 137 1.75 -21.54 5.05
C GLY A 137 2.06 -20.44 6.08
N ASN A 138 3.34 -20.14 6.31
CA ASN A 138 3.80 -19.08 7.21
C ASN A 138 3.81 -17.70 6.57
N TYR A 139 3.64 -17.61 5.25
CA TYR A 139 3.72 -16.38 4.47
C TYR A 139 2.35 -16.00 3.89
N PHE A 140 2.23 -14.74 3.46
CA PHE A 140 1.18 -14.25 2.59
C PHE A 140 1.83 -13.45 1.45
N PHE A 141 1.15 -13.40 0.31
CA PHE A 141 1.61 -12.71 -0.88
C PHE A 141 0.95 -11.35 -1.02
N LEU A 142 1.72 -10.33 -1.41
CA LEU A 142 1.22 -9.04 -1.86
C LEU A 142 1.58 -8.83 -3.34
N PRO A 143 0.59 -8.69 -4.24
CA PRO A 143 0.85 -8.40 -5.64
C PRO A 143 1.51 -7.02 -5.85
N ALA A 144 2.30 -6.88 -6.92
CA ALA A 144 2.79 -5.58 -7.36
C ALA A 144 1.64 -4.76 -8.02
N LEU A 145 0.72 -4.22 -7.21
CA LEU A 145 -0.51 -3.57 -7.70
C LEU A 145 -0.29 -2.19 -8.34
N GLY A 146 0.93 -1.65 -8.33
CA GLY A 146 1.20 -0.29 -8.75
C GLY A 146 0.57 0.72 -7.78
N ASN A 147 0.08 1.83 -8.32
CA ASN A 147 -0.73 2.81 -7.62
C ASN A 147 -1.64 3.56 -8.61
N TYR A 148 -2.58 4.33 -8.11
CA TYR A 148 -3.04 5.50 -8.87
C TYR A 148 -2.29 6.73 -8.41
N ASP A 149 -1.92 7.62 -9.33
CA ASP A 149 -1.51 9.00 -9.01
C ASP A 149 -2.51 9.95 -9.66
N ARG A 150 -3.22 10.73 -8.83
CA ARG A 150 -4.31 11.62 -9.29
C ARG A 150 -5.31 10.91 -10.21
N GLY A 151 -5.63 9.66 -9.88
CA GLY A 151 -6.60 8.84 -10.61
C GLY A 151 -6.08 8.17 -11.89
N ALA A 152 -4.83 8.37 -12.27
CA ALA A 152 -4.19 7.61 -13.36
C ALA A 152 -3.52 6.35 -12.78
N LEU A 153 -3.83 5.18 -13.35
CA LEU A 153 -3.22 3.91 -12.94
C LEU A 153 -1.78 3.83 -13.46
N ASP A 154 -0.85 3.41 -12.63
CA ASP A 154 0.56 3.31 -13.03
C ASP A 154 1.26 2.05 -12.47
N ASN A 155 2.21 1.53 -13.26
CA ASN A 155 3.20 0.51 -12.86
C ASN A 155 2.67 -0.81 -12.26
N VAL A 156 1.48 -1.24 -12.66
CA VAL A 156 0.95 -2.57 -12.31
C VAL A 156 1.88 -3.67 -12.80
N GLY A 157 2.26 -4.59 -11.91
CA GLY A 157 3.25 -5.65 -12.16
C GLY A 157 4.71 -5.23 -11.93
N SER A 158 5.00 -3.95 -11.78
CA SER A 158 6.36 -3.42 -11.61
C SER A 158 6.72 -3.19 -10.14
N TYR A 159 5.83 -2.57 -9.36
CA TYR A 159 6.00 -2.35 -7.92
C TYR A 159 4.68 -2.47 -7.16
N GLY A 160 4.75 -2.61 -5.84
CA GLY A 160 3.57 -2.53 -4.97
C GLY A 160 3.60 -1.27 -4.11
N ILE A 161 2.47 -0.55 -4.05
CA ILE A 161 2.22 0.50 -3.04
C ILE A 161 0.99 0.11 -2.22
N TYR A 162 1.16 0.10 -0.91
CA TYR A 162 0.11 -0.25 0.04
C TYR A 162 0.04 0.79 1.15
N TRP A 163 -1.10 1.47 1.26
CA TRP A 163 -1.32 2.46 2.32
C TRP A 163 -1.33 1.84 3.70
N SER A 164 -0.83 2.59 4.68
CA SER A 164 -0.98 2.28 6.10
C SER A 164 -2.24 2.93 6.68
N SER A 165 -2.55 2.59 7.92
CA SER A 165 -3.52 3.32 8.74
C SER A 165 -2.97 4.60 9.38
N SER A 166 -1.70 4.96 9.14
CA SER A 166 -1.02 6.10 9.79
C SER A 166 -0.74 7.26 8.84
N GLY A 167 -1.17 8.46 9.23
CA GLY A 167 -0.70 9.72 8.65
C GLY A 167 0.76 10.01 8.99
N ALA A 168 1.40 10.85 8.19
CA ALA A 168 2.69 11.43 8.57
C ALA A 168 2.50 12.38 9.76
N PRO A 169 3.41 12.42 10.75
CA PRO A 169 3.24 13.25 11.94
C PRO A 169 3.34 14.76 11.65
N TRP A 170 4.08 15.14 10.60
CA TRP A 170 4.46 16.53 10.32
C TRP A 170 3.70 17.16 9.16
N GLU A 171 3.13 16.35 8.27
CA GLU A 171 2.51 16.81 7.03
C GLU A 171 1.05 16.36 6.95
N SER A 172 0.15 17.31 6.70
CA SER A 172 -1.30 17.10 6.79
C SER A 172 -1.92 16.32 5.62
N ASN A 173 -1.19 16.25 4.49
CA ASN A 173 -1.54 15.60 3.23
C ASN A 173 -0.81 14.28 2.99
N GLU A 174 0.09 13.87 3.89
CA GLU A 174 0.91 12.68 3.70
C GLU A 174 0.47 11.53 4.61
N SER A 175 0.67 10.30 4.15
CA SER A 175 0.52 9.10 4.96
C SER A 175 1.64 8.11 4.71
N TYR A 176 1.85 7.24 5.68
CA TYR A 176 2.77 6.13 5.53
C TYR A 176 2.22 5.09 4.54
N TYR A 177 3.12 4.51 3.75
CA TYR A 177 2.85 3.38 2.88
C TYR A 177 4.06 2.43 2.83
N LEU A 178 3.77 1.19 2.45
CA LEU A 178 4.74 0.18 2.11
C LEU A 178 4.95 0.23 0.58
N PHE A 179 6.17 0.48 0.15
CA PHE A 179 6.58 0.41 -1.25
C PHE A 179 7.55 -0.75 -1.44
N PHE A 180 7.37 -1.58 -2.47
CA PHE A 180 8.35 -2.60 -2.78
C PHE A 180 8.55 -2.82 -4.29
N THR A 181 9.77 -3.23 -4.63
CA THR A 181 10.22 -3.67 -5.95
C THR A 181 11.03 -4.97 -5.77
N ASP A 182 11.54 -5.52 -6.87
CA ASP A 182 12.54 -6.60 -6.83
C ASP A 182 13.85 -6.17 -6.14
N GLY A 183 14.20 -4.88 -6.18
CA GLY A 183 15.42 -4.33 -5.60
C GLY A 183 15.34 -4.01 -4.10
N GLY A 184 14.14 -3.93 -3.51
CA GLY A 184 14.01 -3.57 -2.11
C GLY A 184 12.59 -3.24 -1.66
N ILE A 185 12.45 -3.09 -0.34
CA ILE A 185 11.22 -2.65 0.32
C ILE A 185 11.48 -1.41 1.15
N ARG A 186 10.54 -0.46 1.13
CA ARG A 186 10.60 0.81 1.84
C ARG A 186 9.33 1.03 2.65
N VAL A 187 9.49 1.50 3.87
CA VAL A 187 8.41 2.14 4.63
C VAL A 187 8.69 3.63 4.57
N TYR A 188 7.84 4.35 3.85
CA TYR A 188 7.97 5.77 3.59
C TYR A 188 6.63 6.46 3.76
N TYR A 189 6.60 7.78 3.65
CA TYR A 189 5.39 8.57 3.64
C TYR A 189 5.42 9.56 2.47
N GLY A 190 4.25 9.98 2.03
CA GLY A 190 4.09 10.87 0.88
C GLY A 190 2.62 11.14 0.59
N ASP A 191 2.36 11.92 -0.46
CA ASP A 191 1.03 12.45 -0.78
C ASP A 191 -0.07 11.39 -0.87
N ARG A 192 -1.15 11.60 -0.12
CA ARG A 192 -2.36 10.74 -0.07
C ARG A 192 -3.13 10.64 -1.38
N ILE A 193 -2.77 11.43 -2.39
CA ILE A 193 -3.36 11.33 -3.74
C ILE A 193 -2.82 10.11 -4.53
N ARG A 194 -1.80 9.42 -3.99
CA ARG A 194 -1.16 8.26 -4.60
C ARG A 194 -1.75 6.92 -4.14
N GLY A 195 -3.02 6.63 -4.44
CA GLY A 195 -3.72 5.43 -3.93
C GLY A 195 -4.37 4.57 -4.99
#